data_AF-A0A8S2NG69-F1
#
_entry.id   AF-A0A8S2NG69-F1
#
_cell.length_a   1.000
_cell.length_b   1.000
_cell.length_c   1.000
_cell.angle_alpha   90.00
_cell.angle_beta   90.00
_cell.angle_gamma   90.00
#
_symmetry.space_group_name_H-M   'P 1'
#
loop_
_entity.id
_entity.type
_entity.pdbx_description
1 polymer ?
#
loop_
_entity_poly.entity_id
_entity_poly.type
_entity_poly.pdbx_seq_one_letter_code
_entity_poly.pdbx_strand_id
1 'polypeptide(L)'
;IGQFVLLDEFQNLIEREQKSRSNDPITNDIKLQVVQECRTRHQWDAKALDSLRVIQTQALQDRSVSDKQQWESAAKFMESTIRNELQHQESELNSNQNQSSWRKFMGFQQTTIEETYRKLCAKELERILISRQQFDQTTKNSYTFRSTLDFDELTTVKKNLQTQKIDVSNDYITDVWQRVYKVHFLKRNLSTCLDCRRFFYYYQKGISDQGLDCHEVVFFWRLKRMIEITSNAIRQQISNIETRRLEREVKEILDDFSADETRKINLLKGKRVDLAEELKRVRQVQEKLEEFIVALNTEN
;
A
#
# COMPACT_ATOMS: atom_id res chain seq x y z
N ILE A 1 -6.13 -5.89 6.72
CA ILE A 1 -4.88 -5.08 6.81
C ILE A 1 -4.64 -4.60 8.23
N GLY A 2 -5.55 -3.82 8.85
CA GLY A 2 -5.35 -3.30 10.22
C GLY A 2 -5.03 -4.37 11.28
N GLN A 3 -5.85 -5.41 11.37
CA GLN A 3 -5.63 -6.55 12.27
C GLN A 3 -4.26 -7.22 12.08
N PHE A 4 -3.88 -7.46 10.83
CA PHE A 4 -2.61 -8.08 10.49
C PHE A 4 -1.44 -7.23 11.00
N VAL A 5 -1.46 -5.92 10.73
CA VAL A 5 -0.40 -5.01 11.17
C VAL A 5 -0.30 -4.94 12.70
N LEU A 6 -1.43 -4.88 13.41
CA LEU A 6 -1.43 -4.86 14.88
C LEU A 6 -0.80 -6.13 15.46
N LEU A 7 -1.21 -7.31 14.98
CA LEU A 7 -0.70 -8.59 15.47
C LEU A 7 0.76 -8.84 15.07
N ASP A 8 1.16 -8.36 13.88
CA ASP A 8 2.55 -8.42 13.43
C ASP A 8 3.45 -7.54 14.29
N GLU A 9 3.06 -6.30 14.57
CA GLU A 9 3.80 -5.42 15.48
C GLU A 9 3.83 -5.99 16.91
N PHE A 10 2.74 -6.59 17.39
CA PHE A 10 2.74 -7.26 18.69
C PHE A 10 3.78 -8.39 18.75
N GLN A 11 3.85 -9.23 17.71
CA GLN A 11 4.89 -10.26 17.61
C GLN A 11 6.30 -9.66 17.56
N ASN A 12 6.51 -8.63 16.74
CA ASN A 12 7.80 -7.94 16.61
C ASN A 12 8.26 -7.34 17.95
N LEU A 13 7.34 -6.83 18.77
CA LEU A 13 7.64 -6.33 20.11
C LEU A 13 8.16 -7.44 21.02
N ILE A 14 7.50 -8.60 21.03
CA ILE A 14 7.94 -9.77 21.81
C ILE A 14 9.30 -10.27 21.34
N GLU A 15 9.54 -10.37 20.03
CA GLU A 15 10.83 -10.81 19.48
C GLU A 15 11.99 -9.85 19.82
N ARG A 16 11.72 -8.54 19.84
CA ARG A 16 12.70 -7.53 20.27
C ARG A 16 13.01 -7.66 21.75
N GLU A 17 11.99 -7.86 22.58
CA GLU A 17 12.16 -8.06 24.02
C GLU A 17 12.96 -9.33 24.31
N GLN A 18 12.71 -10.42 23.57
CA GLN A 18 13.43 -11.68 23.74
C GLN A 18 14.94 -11.55 23.52
N LYS A 19 15.35 -10.63 22.64
CA LYS A 19 16.76 -10.32 22.34
C LYS A 19 17.37 -9.31 23.31
N SER A 20 16.57 -8.71 24.20
CA SER A 20 17.05 -7.72 25.16
C SER A 20 17.76 -8.36 26.36
N ARG A 21 18.69 -7.61 26.98
CA ARG A 21 19.43 -8.08 28.17
C ARG A 21 18.55 -8.23 29.41
N SER A 22 17.37 -7.61 29.42
CA SER A 22 16.39 -7.68 30.51
C SER A 22 15.40 -8.83 30.35
N ASN A 23 15.51 -9.64 29.30
CA ASN A 23 14.59 -10.74 29.07
C ASN A 23 14.74 -11.84 30.14
N ASP A 24 13.63 -12.33 30.68
CA ASP A 24 13.62 -13.55 31.48
C ASP A 24 13.25 -14.74 30.59
N PRO A 25 14.19 -15.67 30.31
CA PRO A 25 13.96 -16.82 29.44
C PRO A 25 12.78 -17.69 29.86
N ILE A 26 12.43 -17.71 31.16
CA ILE A 26 11.31 -18.49 31.71
C ILE A 26 9.97 -18.03 31.10
N THR A 27 9.86 -16.76 30.71
CA THR A 27 8.62 -16.18 30.19
C THR A 27 8.47 -16.30 28.68
N ASN A 28 9.52 -16.74 27.96
CA ASN A 28 9.53 -16.75 26.50
C ASN A 28 8.44 -17.64 25.90
N ASP A 29 8.29 -18.86 26.43
CA ASP A 29 7.33 -19.83 25.92
C ASP A 29 5.89 -19.35 26.15
N ILE A 30 5.60 -18.75 27.31
CA ILE A 30 4.31 -18.11 27.58
C ILE A 30 4.05 -16.98 26.59
N LYS A 31 5.01 -16.06 26.41
CA LYS A 31 4.85 -14.92 25.50
C LYS A 31 4.54 -15.36 24.07
N LEU A 32 5.23 -16.40 23.58
CA LEU A 32 4.97 -16.96 22.26
C LEU A 32 3.58 -17.59 22.15
N GLN A 33 3.15 -18.36 23.15
CA GLN A 33 1.81 -18.96 23.15
C GLN A 33 0.70 -17.90 23.26
N VAL A 34 0.90 -16.86 24.07
CA VAL A 34 -0.03 -15.73 24.17
C VAL A 34 -0.17 -15.04 22.81
N VAL A 35 0.92 -14.80 22.08
CA VAL A 35 0.86 -14.23 20.73
C VAL A 35 0.05 -15.11 19.77
N GLN A 36 0.22 -16.43 19.82
CA GLN A 36 -0.53 -17.37 18.97
C GLN A 36 -2.03 -17.42 19.33
N GLU A 37 -2.37 -17.45 20.61
CA GLU A 37 -3.77 -17.38 21.07
C GLU A 37 -4.40 -16.03 20.71
N CYS A 38 -3.68 -14.90 20.85
CA CYS A 38 -4.16 -13.61 20.36
C CYS A 38 -4.41 -13.61 18.85
N ARG A 39 -3.55 -14.25 18.05
CA ARG A 39 -3.74 -14.34 16.59
C ARG A 39 -5.01 -15.12 16.21
N THR A 40 -5.43 -16.09 17.02
CA THR A 40 -6.63 -16.90 16.77
C THR A 40 -7.90 -16.27 17.34
N ARG A 41 -7.82 -15.67 18.53
CA ARG A 41 -8.98 -15.09 19.23
C ARG A 41 -9.31 -13.66 18.82
N HIS A 42 -8.30 -12.85 18.49
CA HIS A 42 -8.50 -11.42 18.26
C HIS A 42 -9.36 -11.18 17.03
N GLN A 43 -10.45 -10.42 17.21
CA GLN A 43 -11.32 -9.99 16.12
C GLN A 43 -11.40 -8.48 16.07
N TRP A 44 -11.08 -7.94 14.89
CA TRP A 44 -11.17 -6.51 14.61
C TRP A 44 -12.59 -5.99 14.83
N ASP A 45 -12.73 -4.75 15.30
CA ASP A 45 -14.04 -4.15 15.52
C ASP A 45 -14.82 -4.03 14.20
N ALA A 46 -15.94 -4.74 14.10
CA ALA A 46 -16.80 -4.73 12.93
C ALA A 46 -17.32 -3.31 12.60
N LYS A 47 -17.54 -2.46 13.61
CA LYS A 47 -18.03 -1.08 13.43
C LYS A 47 -16.99 -0.16 12.81
N ALA A 48 -15.71 -0.51 12.92
CA ALA A 48 -14.63 0.29 12.34
C ALA A 48 -14.75 0.35 10.82
N LEU A 49 -15.18 -0.74 10.17
CA LEU A 49 -15.33 -0.77 8.72
C LEU A 49 -16.40 0.21 8.23
N ASP A 50 -17.57 0.22 8.88
CA ASP A 50 -18.66 1.11 8.50
C ASP A 50 -18.31 2.58 8.80
N SER A 51 -17.60 2.83 9.90
CA SER A 51 -17.08 4.16 10.23
C SER A 51 -16.10 4.66 9.17
N LEU A 52 -15.19 3.81 8.68
CA LEU A 52 -14.28 4.16 7.58
C LEU A 52 -15.04 4.43 6.28
N ARG A 53 -16.05 3.63 5.94
CA ARG A 53 -16.88 3.86 4.74
C ARG A 53 -17.58 5.22 4.77
N VAL A 54 -18.13 5.61 5.92
CA VAL A 54 -18.78 6.93 6.10
C VAL A 54 -17.76 8.04 5.91
N ILE A 55 -16.59 7.94 6.56
CA ILE A 55 -15.50 8.90 6.44
C ILE A 55 -15.03 9.07 4.99
N GLN A 56 -14.82 7.95 4.29
CA GLN A 56 -14.39 7.94 2.90
C GLN A 56 -15.42 8.56 1.97
N THR A 57 -16.69 8.21 2.15
CA THR A 57 -17.80 8.73 1.35
C THR A 57 -17.91 10.25 1.54
N GLN A 58 -17.85 10.72 2.79
CA GLN A 58 -17.89 12.15 3.09
C GLN A 58 -16.72 12.91 2.46
N ALA A 59 -15.51 12.36 2.53
CA ALA A 59 -14.33 12.99 1.93
C ALA A 59 -14.41 13.06 0.38
N LEU A 60 -15.02 12.07 -0.26
CA LEU A 60 -15.19 12.03 -1.72
C LEU A 60 -16.36 12.89 -2.23
N GLN A 61 -17.34 13.19 -1.37
CA GLN A 61 -18.46 14.05 -1.72
C GLN A 61 -18.12 15.55 -1.69
N ASP A 62 -17.07 15.96 -0.98
CA ASP A 62 -16.64 17.35 -0.90
C ASP A 62 -16.11 17.84 -2.26
N ARG A 63 -16.75 18.84 -2.87
CA ARG A 63 -16.42 19.31 -4.23
C ARG A 63 -15.67 20.64 -4.28
N SER A 64 -15.40 21.26 -3.14
CA SER A 64 -14.85 22.62 -3.09
C SER A 64 -13.50 22.66 -2.40
N VAL A 65 -12.47 23.14 -3.11
CA VAL A 65 -11.17 23.41 -2.53
C VAL A 65 -11.20 24.83 -1.95
N SER A 66 -11.13 24.94 -0.62
CA SER A 66 -11.34 26.21 0.07
C SER A 66 -10.13 27.15 0.08
N ASP A 67 -8.91 26.60 -0.03
CA ASP A 67 -7.68 27.37 0.07
C ASP A 67 -6.62 27.00 -0.97
N LYS A 68 -5.72 27.96 -1.21
CA LYS A 68 -4.65 27.84 -2.22
C LYS A 68 -3.65 26.74 -1.87
N GLN A 69 -3.37 26.52 -0.59
CA GLN A 69 -2.39 25.53 -0.15
C GLN A 69 -2.87 24.11 -0.45
N GLN A 70 -4.14 23.83 -0.20
CA GLN A 70 -4.81 22.58 -0.53
C GLN A 70 -4.85 22.36 -2.04
N TRP A 71 -5.13 23.41 -2.83
CA TRP A 71 -5.06 23.35 -4.29
C TRP A 71 -3.66 23.00 -4.79
N GLU A 72 -2.63 23.72 -4.35
CA GLU A 72 -1.25 23.46 -4.75
C GLU A 72 -0.78 22.07 -4.30
N SER A 73 -1.19 21.64 -3.10
CA SER A 73 -0.90 20.30 -2.60
C SER A 73 -1.58 19.22 -3.43
N ALA A 74 -2.81 19.43 -3.88
CA ALA A 74 -3.54 18.49 -4.74
C ALA A 74 -2.95 18.44 -6.15
N ALA A 75 -2.60 19.59 -6.73
CA ALA A 75 -1.91 19.67 -8.01
C ALA A 75 -0.55 18.95 -7.95
N LYS A 76 0.22 19.13 -6.87
CA LYS A 76 1.49 18.39 -6.67
C LYS A 76 1.27 16.88 -6.53
N PHE A 77 0.21 16.47 -5.84
CA PHE A 77 -0.14 15.05 -5.72
C PHE A 77 -0.53 14.44 -7.07
N MET A 78 -1.36 15.15 -7.85
CA MET A 78 -1.68 14.81 -9.23
C MET A 78 -0.43 14.68 -10.10
N GLU A 79 0.46 15.68 -10.07
CA GLU A 79 1.73 15.69 -10.80
C GLU A 79 2.58 14.46 -10.46
N SER A 80 2.75 14.16 -9.17
CA SER A 80 3.53 13.01 -8.72
C SER A 80 2.92 11.68 -9.16
N THR A 81 1.59 11.57 -9.13
CA THR A 81 0.87 10.34 -9.53
C THR A 81 1.02 10.10 -11.02
N ILE A 82 0.78 11.15 -11.84
CA ILE A 82 0.93 11.08 -13.30
C ILE A 82 2.38 10.78 -13.67
N ARG A 83 3.36 11.42 -13.02
CA ARG A 83 4.79 11.19 -13.27
C ARG A 83 5.20 9.76 -12.95
N ASN A 84 4.74 9.21 -11.82
CA ASN A 84 5.03 7.82 -11.44
C ASN A 84 4.42 6.82 -12.43
N GLU A 85 3.16 7.02 -12.81
CA GLU A 85 2.51 6.17 -13.81
C GLU A 85 3.18 6.30 -15.19
N LEU A 86 3.55 7.52 -15.60
CA LEU A 86 4.29 7.75 -16.84
C LEU A 86 5.63 7.02 -16.83
N GLN A 87 6.39 7.11 -15.73
CA GLN A 87 7.66 6.40 -15.58
C GLN A 87 7.45 4.89 -15.65
N HIS A 88 6.38 4.36 -15.02
CA HIS A 88 6.03 2.95 -15.12
C HIS A 88 5.74 2.56 -16.57
N GLN A 89 4.88 3.29 -17.27
CA GLN A 89 4.50 3.00 -18.65
C GLN A 89 5.66 3.14 -19.64
N GLU A 90 6.49 4.17 -19.50
CA GLU A 90 7.71 4.34 -20.28
C GLU A 90 8.71 3.21 -19.96
N SER A 91 8.82 2.80 -18.70
CA SER A 91 9.65 1.66 -18.33
C SER A 91 9.12 0.35 -18.89
N GLU A 92 7.81 0.14 -19.06
CA GLU A 92 7.24 -1.05 -19.70
C GLU A 92 7.43 -1.03 -21.22
N LEU A 93 7.33 0.14 -21.85
CA LEU A 93 7.69 0.32 -23.26
C LEU A 93 9.20 0.09 -23.49
N ASN A 94 10.02 0.46 -22.50
CA ASN A 94 11.48 0.40 -22.53
C ASN A 94 12.08 -0.78 -21.75
N SER A 95 11.33 -1.67 -21.12
CA SER A 95 11.89 -2.79 -20.32
C SER A 95 12.39 -3.90 -21.23
N ASN A 96 11.88 -3.97 -22.46
CA ASN A 96 12.55 -4.64 -23.58
C ASN A 96 13.86 -3.93 -24.00
N GLN A 97 14.10 -2.68 -23.59
CA GLN A 97 15.36 -1.94 -23.83
C GLN A 97 16.34 -2.05 -22.65
N ASN A 98 15.91 -2.13 -21.39
CA ASN A 98 16.82 -2.06 -20.24
C ASN A 98 17.54 -3.38 -19.90
N GLN A 99 16.97 -4.55 -20.21
CA GLN A 99 17.77 -5.80 -20.27
C GLN A 99 18.79 -5.78 -21.43
N SER A 100 18.57 -4.92 -22.42
CA SER A 100 19.38 -4.81 -23.63
C SER A 100 20.57 -3.86 -23.45
N SER A 101 20.51 -2.83 -22.60
CA SER A 101 21.58 -1.79 -22.53
C SER A 101 22.93 -2.28 -21.97
N TRP A 102 22.96 -3.02 -20.86
CA TRP A 102 24.21 -3.61 -20.34
C TRP A 102 24.73 -4.77 -21.21
N ARG A 103 23.82 -5.50 -21.88
CA ARG A 103 24.16 -6.58 -22.84
C ARG A 103 24.62 -6.05 -24.20
N LYS A 104 24.14 -4.87 -24.64
CA LYS A 104 24.61 -4.11 -25.82
C LYS A 104 25.99 -3.51 -25.59
N PHE A 105 26.26 -2.98 -24.40
CA PHE A 105 27.59 -2.50 -24.01
C PHE A 105 28.66 -3.62 -24.10
N MET A 106 28.28 -4.86 -23.79
CA MET A 106 29.13 -6.04 -23.95
C MET A 106 29.10 -6.66 -25.36
N GLY A 107 28.42 -6.05 -26.34
CA GLY A 107 28.38 -6.52 -27.73
C GLY A 107 27.52 -7.77 -28.00
N PHE A 108 26.67 -8.20 -27.07
CA PHE A 108 26.04 -9.53 -27.09
C PHE A 108 24.57 -9.62 -27.53
N GLN A 109 23.98 -8.61 -28.19
CA GLN A 109 22.62 -8.83 -28.72
C GLN A 109 22.26 -8.01 -29.97
N GLN A 110 21.77 -8.73 -31.00
CA GLN A 110 20.97 -8.17 -32.08
C GLN A 110 19.57 -7.82 -31.54
N THR A 111 19.06 -6.64 -31.88
CA THR A 111 17.65 -6.27 -31.67
C THR A 111 16.76 -7.31 -32.33
N THR A 112 15.74 -7.81 -31.62
CA THR A 112 14.79 -8.75 -32.25
C THR A 112 13.99 -8.04 -33.35
N ILE A 113 13.55 -8.78 -34.36
CA ILE A 113 12.72 -8.26 -35.45
C ILE A 113 11.42 -7.65 -34.86
N GLU A 114 10.85 -8.29 -33.85
CA GLU A 114 9.64 -7.82 -33.16
C GLU A 114 9.82 -6.48 -32.42
N GLU A 115 10.97 -6.26 -31.76
CA GLU A 115 11.28 -4.97 -31.15
C GLU A 115 11.40 -3.86 -32.18
N THR A 116 11.96 -4.19 -33.35
CA THR A 116 12.10 -3.25 -34.46
C THR A 116 10.74 -2.89 -35.05
N TYR A 117 9.87 -3.89 -35.25
CA TYR A 117 8.50 -3.67 -35.73
C TYR A 117 7.68 -2.84 -34.74
N ARG A 118 7.81 -3.12 -33.43
CA ARG A 118 7.12 -2.36 -32.39
C ARG A 118 7.54 -0.90 -32.38
N LYS A 119 8.84 -0.61 -32.51
CA LYS A 119 9.36 0.77 -32.56
C LYS A 119 8.87 1.54 -33.77
N LEU A 120 8.87 0.91 -34.94
CA LEU A 120 8.43 1.56 -36.18
C LEU A 120 6.92 1.78 -36.19
N CYS A 121 6.15 0.81 -35.68
CA CYS A 121 4.71 0.96 -35.45
C CYS A 121 4.42 2.08 -34.44
N ALA A 122 5.12 2.11 -33.29
CA ALA A 122 4.93 3.15 -32.28
C ALA A 122 5.24 4.54 -32.83
N LYS A 123 6.33 4.69 -33.61
CA LYS A 123 6.70 5.96 -34.24
C LYS A 123 5.62 6.48 -35.21
N GLU A 124 4.98 5.58 -35.96
CA GLU A 124 3.90 5.96 -36.87
C GLU A 124 2.63 6.37 -36.11
N LEU A 125 2.32 5.67 -35.02
CA LEU A 125 1.20 6.01 -34.13
C LEU A 125 1.43 7.33 -33.37
N GLU A 126 2.66 7.62 -32.98
CA GLU A 126 3.05 8.92 -32.40
C GLU A 126 2.81 10.08 -33.36
N ARG A 127 3.04 9.90 -34.68
CA ARG A 127 2.74 10.92 -35.69
C ARG A 127 1.25 11.24 -35.74
N ILE A 128 0.39 10.22 -35.69
CA ILE A 128 -1.06 10.41 -35.64
C ILE A 128 -1.47 11.21 -34.41
N LEU A 129 -0.88 10.91 -33.25
CA LEU A 129 -1.15 11.64 -32.01
C LEU A 129 -0.74 13.11 -32.09
N ILE A 130 0.43 13.41 -32.67
CA ILE A 130 0.91 14.77 -32.90
C ILE A 130 -0.04 15.52 -33.84
N SER A 131 -0.46 14.89 -34.95
CA SER A 131 -1.41 15.49 -35.89
C SER A 131 -2.77 15.78 -35.25
N ARG A 132 -3.29 14.85 -34.43
CA ARG A 132 -4.51 15.06 -33.64
C ARG A 132 -4.36 16.25 -32.69
N GLN A 133 -3.24 16.34 -31.97
CA GLN A 133 -2.98 17.42 -31.02
C GLN A 133 -2.94 18.80 -31.71
N GLN A 134 -2.37 18.89 -32.91
CA GLN A 134 -2.34 20.14 -33.69
C GLN A 134 -3.74 20.55 -34.16
N PHE A 135 -4.55 19.58 -34.59
CA PHE A 135 -5.94 19.85 -35.00
C PHE A 135 -6.78 20.38 -33.83
N ASP A 136 -6.68 19.74 -32.66
CA ASP A 136 -7.39 20.14 -31.43
C ASP A 136 -7.02 21.57 -30.97
N GLN A 137 -5.80 22.04 -31.21
CA GLN A 137 -5.42 23.42 -30.85
C GLN A 137 -6.14 24.48 -31.70
N THR A 138 -6.54 24.11 -32.92
CA THR A 138 -7.22 25.02 -33.87
C THR A 138 -8.74 25.02 -33.70
N THR A 139 -9.31 23.92 -33.19
CA THR A 139 -10.74 23.80 -32.87
C THR A 139 -10.92 23.85 -31.35
N LYS A 140 -11.42 24.97 -30.82
CA LYS A 140 -11.67 25.21 -29.38
C LYS A 140 -12.68 24.25 -28.70
N ASN A 141 -12.99 23.10 -29.30
CA ASN A 141 -13.84 22.07 -28.74
C ASN A 141 -13.00 21.03 -27.99
N SER A 142 -12.78 21.31 -26.71
CA SER A 142 -12.49 20.29 -25.71
C SER A 142 -13.72 19.38 -25.60
N TYR A 143 -13.64 18.12 -26.05
CA TYR A 143 -14.17 16.96 -25.28
C TYR A 143 -14.05 15.56 -25.91
N THR A 144 -13.44 15.36 -27.08
CA THR A 144 -13.32 13.99 -27.62
C THR A 144 -11.95 13.70 -28.19
N PHE A 145 -10.94 13.61 -27.32
CA PHE A 145 -9.73 12.90 -27.70
C PHE A 145 -10.07 11.41 -27.77
N ARG A 146 -10.19 10.88 -29.00
CA ARG A 146 -10.57 9.49 -29.23
C ARG A 146 -9.49 8.56 -28.71
N SER A 147 -9.83 7.71 -27.74
CA SER A 147 -8.91 6.70 -27.18
C SER A 147 -8.63 5.55 -28.13
N THR A 148 -9.38 5.45 -29.23
CA THR A 148 -9.25 4.41 -30.25
C THR A 148 -8.76 4.99 -31.58
N LEU A 149 -8.17 4.11 -32.38
CA LEU A 149 -7.89 4.40 -33.80
C LEU A 149 -9.18 4.26 -34.60
N ASP A 150 -9.39 5.17 -35.55
CA ASP A 150 -10.40 5.01 -36.58
C ASP A 150 -9.93 4.03 -37.67
N PHE A 151 -10.85 3.51 -38.47
CA PHE A 151 -10.55 2.61 -39.57
C PHE A 151 -9.58 3.21 -40.59
N ASP A 152 -9.74 4.50 -40.89
CA ASP A 152 -8.89 5.23 -41.84
C ASP A 152 -7.46 5.40 -41.29
N GLU A 153 -7.33 5.73 -40.00
CA GLU A 153 -6.04 5.85 -39.31
C GLU A 153 -5.34 4.49 -39.24
N LEU A 154 -6.06 3.44 -38.86
CA LEU A 154 -5.55 2.07 -38.82
C LEU A 154 -5.06 1.62 -40.20
N THR A 155 -5.84 1.89 -41.24
CA THR A 155 -5.48 1.60 -42.63
C THR A 155 -4.24 2.37 -43.06
N THR A 156 -4.13 3.64 -42.65
CA THR A 156 -2.98 4.50 -42.95
C THR A 156 -1.71 3.97 -42.29
N VAL A 157 -1.75 3.65 -40.99
CA VAL A 157 -0.60 3.06 -40.27
C VAL A 157 -0.18 1.76 -40.94
N LYS A 158 -1.13 0.89 -41.27
CA LYS A 158 -0.85 -0.39 -41.92
C LYS A 158 -0.15 -0.21 -43.27
N LYS A 159 -0.66 0.67 -44.14
CA LYS A 159 -0.03 0.97 -45.44
C LYS A 159 1.37 1.57 -45.29
N ASN A 160 1.56 2.44 -44.30
CA ASN A 160 2.86 3.07 -44.03
C ASN A 160 3.90 2.05 -43.52
N LEU A 161 3.47 1.07 -42.72
CA LEU A 161 4.31 -0.05 -42.29
C LEU A 161 4.64 -1.00 -43.46
N GLN A 162 3.67 -1.31 -44.31
CA GLN A 162 3.89 -2.14 -45.51
C GLN A 162 4.89 -1.50 -46.48
N THR A 163 4.86 -0.17 -46.62
CA THR A 163 5.85 0.59 -47.41
C THR A 163 7.27 0.45 -46.84
N GLN A 164 7.39 0.25 -45.53
CA GLN A 164 8.65 -0.05 -44.83
C GLN A 164 9.00 -1.55 -44.82
N LYS A 165 8.30 -2.38 -45.61
CA LYS A 165 8.44 -3.84 -45.65
C LYS A 165 8.12 -4.54 -44.32
N ILE A 166 7.18 -3.98 -43.56
CA ILE A 166 6.69 -4.53 -42.29
C ILE A 166 5.24 -4.94 -42.49
N ASP A 167 4.97 -6.24 -42.38
CA ASP A 167 3.61 -6.77 -42.44
C ASP A 167 3.16 -7.17 -41.03
N VAL A 168 2.12 -6.50 -40.55
CA VAL A 168 1.56 -6.68 -39.20
C VAL A 168 0.04 -6.72 -39.26
N SER A 169 -0.57 -7.43 -38.32
CA SER A 169 -2.02 -7.50 -38.19
C SER A 169 -2.61 -6.19 -37.64
N ASN A 170 -3.92 -6.00 -37.87
CA ASN A 170 -4.65 -4.87 -37.30
C ASN A 170 -4.66 -4.92 -35.76
N ASP A 171 -4.74 -6.12 -35.19
CA ASP A 171 -4.72 -6.36 -33.75
C ASP A 171 -3.38 -5.92 -33.15
N TYR A 172 -2.27 -6.24 -33.82
CA TYR A 172 -0.94 -5.79 -33.39
C TYR A 172 -0.83 -4.27 -33.33
N ILE A 173 -1.33 -3.57 -34.36
CA ILE A 173 -1.32 -2.10 -34.39
C ILE A 173 -2.17 -1.53 -33.24
N THR A 174 -3.30 -2.17 -32.95
CA THR A 174 -4.23 -1.76 -31.87
C THR A 174 -3.60 -1.96 -30.48
N ASP A 175 -2.89 -3.07 -30.27
CA ASP A 175 -2.16 -3.33 -29.02
C ASP A 175 -1.02 -2.34 -28.78
N VAL A 176 -0.26 -2.01 -29.83
CA VAL A 176 0.79 -0.98 -29.74
C VAL A 176 0.16 0.39 -29.50
N TRP A 177 -0.97 0.69 -30.15
CA TRP A 177 -1.71 1.94 -29.96
C TRP A 177 -2.10 2.18 -28.51
N GLN A 178 -2.69 1.20 -27.82
CA GLN A 178 -3.13 1.37 -26.43
C GLN A 178 -1.98 1.85 -25.53
N ARG A 179 -0.77 1.32 -25.74
CA ARG A 179 0.43 1.67 -24.96
C ARG A 179 0.97 3.05 -25.32
N VAL A 180 1.09 3.34 -26.61
CA VAL A 180 1.57 4.64 -27.12
C VAL A 180 0.62 5.76 -26.72
N TYR A 181 -0.69 5.54 -26.89
CA TYR A 181 -1.74 6.46 -26.47
C TYR A 181 -1.65 6.75 -24.97
N LYS A 182 -1.51 5.72 -24.12
CA LYS A 182 -1.43 5.90 -22.66
C LYS A 182 -0.26 6.79 -22.26
N VAL A 183 0.93 6.58 -22.83
CA VAL A 183 2.10 7.43 -22.57
C VAL A 183 1.89 8.86 -23.06
N HIS A 184 1.36 9.04 -24.27
CA HIS A 184 1.05 10.37 -24.80
C HIS A 184 0.02 11.11 -23.95
N PHE A 185 -1.05 10.42 -23.55
CA PHE A 185 -2.09 10.93 -22.67
C PHE A 185 -1.49 11.40 -21.34
N LEU A 186 -0.64 10.59 -20.70
CA LEU A 186 0.01 10.96 -19.44
C LEU A 186 0.95 12.17 -19.59
N LYS A 187 1.74 12.24 -20.67
CA LYS A 187 2.61 13.40 -20.97
C LYS A 187 1.81 14.69 -21.11
N ARG A 188 0.69 14.64 -21.84
CA ARG A 188 -0.20 15.80 -22.01
C ARG A 188 -0.79 16.24 -20.68
N ASN A 189 -1.37 15.32 -19.92
CA ASN A 189 -1.96 15.63 -18.61
C ASN A 189 -0.93 16.16 -17.61
N LEU A 190 0.32 15.70 -17.68
CA LEU A 190 1.40 16.24 -16.86
C LEU A 190 1.68 17.71 -17.18
N SER A 191 1.64 18.10 -18.47
CA SER A 191 1.75 19.51 -18.87
C SER A 191 0.59 20.34 -18.31
N THR A 192 -0.65 19.87 -18.48
CA THR A 192 -1.85 20.55 -17.97
C THR A 192 -1.83 20.70 -16.45
N CYS A 193 -1.30 19.71 -15.72
CA CYS A 193 -1.13 19.77 -14.28
C CYS A 193 -0.23 20.94 -13.82
N LEU A 194 0.87 21.19 -14.53
CA LEU A 194 1.80 22.27 -14.22
C LEU A 194 1.14 23.64 -14.40
N ASP A 195 0.31 23.77 -15.42
CA ASP A 195 -0.49 24.97 -15.65
C ASP A 195 -1.50 25.15 -14.52
N CYS A 196 -2.34 24.14 -14.26
CA CYS A 196 -3.38 24.16 -13.24
C CYS A 196 -2.90 24.55 -11.83
N ARG A 197 -1.64 24.29 -11.48
CA ARG A 197 -1.07 24.71 -10.17
C ARG A 197 -1.22 26.21 -9.91
N ARG A 198 -1.17 27.06 -10.94
CA ARG A 198 -1.28 28.53 -10.81
C ARG A 198 -2.71 29.06 -10.93
N PHE A 199 -3.69 28.21 -11.22
CA PHE A 199 -5.06 28.61 -11.59
C PHE A 199 -6.05 28.70 -10.43
N PHE A 200 -5.60 28.55 -9.18
CA PHE A 200 -6.49 28.60 -8.01
C PHE A 200 -7.39 29.86 -7.96
N TYR A 201 -6.84 31.03 -8.32
CA TYR A 201 -7.60 32.29 -8.34
C TYR A 201 -8.81 32.22 -9.29
N TYR A 202 -8.61 31.67 -10.49
CA TYR A 202 -9.67 31.54 -11.50
C TYR A 202 -10.71 30.50 -11.09
N TYR A 203 -10.25 29.37 -10.53
CA TYR A 203 -11.09 28.35 -9.93
C TYR A 203 -12.04 28.95 -8.87
N GLN A 204 -11.50 29.72 -7.92
CA GLN A 204 -12.29 30.32 -6.85
C GLN A 204 -13.34 31.33 -7.35
N LYS A 205 -13.06 31.99 -8.48
CA LYS A 205 -13.98 32.94 -9.13
C LYS A 205 -14.97 32.29 -10.09
N GLY A 206 -14.87 30.98 -10.33
CA GLY A 206 -15.71 30.28 -11.29
C GLY A 206 -15.47 30.69 -12.75
N ILE A 207 -14.30 31.27 -13.04
CA ILE A 207 -13.97 31.77 -14.38
C ILE A 207 -13.35 30.61 -15.18
N SER A 208 -14.06 30.12 -16.20
CA SER A 208 -13.64 28.99 -17.05
C SER A 208 -13.26 29.40 -18.49
N ASP A 209 -13.38 30.69 -18.83
CA ASP A 209 -13.20 31.21 -20.21
C ASP A 209 -11.77 31.16 -20.76
N GLN A 210 -10.76 30.78 -19.96
CA GLN A 210 -9.36 30.67 -20.43
C GLN A 210 -9.02 29.31 -21.08
N GLY A 211 -10.00 28.41 -21.24
CA GLY A 211 -9.79 27.13 -21.93
C GLY A 211 -8.94 26.11 -21.18
N LEU A 212 -8.65 26.36 -19.90
CA LEU A 212 -7.91 25.46 -19.02
C LEU A 212 -8.87 24.88 -17.98
N ASP A 213 -9.24 23.62 -18.18
CA ASP A 213 -10.06 22.86 -17.24
C ASP A 213 -9.15 22.21 -16.19
N CYS A 214 -9.41 22.49 -14.91
CA CYS A 214 -8.65 21.96 -13.77
C CYS A 214 -9.54 21.15 -12.82
N HIS A 215 -10.66 20.60 -13.31
CA HIS A 215 -11.54 19.72 -12.53
C HIS A 215 -10.81 18.51 -11.95
N GLU A 216 -9.77 18.01 -12.62
CA GLU A 216 -8.92 16.91 -12.13
C GLU A 216 -8.22 17.28 -10.83
N VAL A 217 -7.82 18.55 -10.62
CA VAL A 217 -7.20 18.99 -9.36
C VAL A 217 -8.18 18.78 -8.20
N VAL A 218 -9.47 19.07 -8.40
CA VAL A 218 -10.53 18.86 -7.40
C VAL A 218 -10.75 17.37 -7.13
N PHE A 219 -10.64 16.52 -8.16
CA PHE A 219 -10.66 15.06 -7.98
C PHE A 219 -9.47 14.56 -7.15
N PHE A 220 -8.25 14.96 -7.50
CA PHE A 220 -7.05 14.57 -6.77
C PHE A 220 -7.02 15.12 -5.34
N TRP A 221 -7.60 16.30 -5.11
CA TRP A 221 -7.79 16.84 -3.77
C TRP A 221 -8.69 15.94 -2.92
N ARG A 222 -9.85 15.54 -3.44
CA ARG A 222 -10.77 14.59 -2.77
C ARG A 222 -10.09 13.26 -2.47
N LEU A 223 -9.38 12.71 -3.45
CA LEU A 223 -8.68 11.45 -3.30
C LEU A 223 -7.60 11.54 -2.22
N LYS A 224 -6.76 12.58 -2.26
CA LYS A 224 -5.72 12.84 -1.26
C LYS A 224 -6.32 12.97 0.13
N ARG A 225 -7.35 13.80 0.28
CA ARG A 225 -8.04 14.03 1.55
C ARG A 225 -8.67 12.75 2.09
N MET A 226 -9.32 11.95 1.24
CA MET A 226 -9.88 10.66 1.62
C MET A 226 -8.79 9.74 2.19
N ILE A 227 -7.64 9.63 1.52
CA ILE A 227 -6.51 8.81 1.98
C ILE A 227 -5.98 9.32 3.33
N GLU A 228 -5.77 10.64 3.47
CA GLU A 228 -5.24 11.26 4.69
C GLU A 228 -6.18 11.05 5.90
N ILE A 229 -7.47 11.32 5.74
CA ILE A 229 -8.46 11.16 6.83
C ILE A 229 -8.64 9.68 7.17
N THR A 230 -8.70 8.80 6.16
CA THR A 230 -8.80 7.35 6.38
C THR A 230 -7.59 6.83 7.15
N SER A 231 -6.37 7.24 6.77
CA SER A 231 -5.13 6.84 7.44
C SER A 231 -5.11 7.29 8.90
N ASN A 232 -5.52 8.53 9.17
CA ASN A 232 -5.64 9.05 10.53
C ASN A 232 -6.70 8.30 11.34
N ALA A 233 -7.86 7.99 10.76
CA ALA A 233 -8.92 7.23 11.41
C ALA A 233 -8.46 5.80 11.76
N ILE A 234 -7.76 5.12 10.85
CA ILE A 234 -7.17 3.79 11.11
C ILE A 234 -6.15 3.86 12.25
N ARG A 235 -5.28 4.88 12.24
CA ARG A 235 -4.30 5.08 13.33
C ARG A 235 -5.00 5.26 14.68
N GLN A 236 -6.06 6.06 14.72
CA GLN A 236 -6.85 6.26 15.94
C GLN A 236 -7.57 4.98 16.37
N GLN A 237 -8.14 4.21 15.43
CA GLN A 237 -8.76 2.92 15.71
C GLN A 237 -7.75 1.96 16.37
N ILE A 238 -6.55 1.84 15.79
CA ILE A 238 -5.48 1.02 16.36
C ILE A 238 -5.13 1.50 17.76
N SER A 239 -4.71 2.76 17.89
CA SER A 239 -4.13 3.29 19.12
C SER A 239 -5.12 3.39 20.28
N ASN A 240 -6.37 3.76 20.02
CA ASN A 240 -7.33 4.08 21.07
C ASN A 240 -8.26 2.91 21.40
N ILE A 241 -8.50 2.01 20.44
CA ILE A 241 -9.47 0.93 20.57
C ILE A 241 -8.77 -0.43 20.54
N GLU A 242 -8.12 -0.77 19.42
CA GLU A 242 -7.66 -2.14 19.20
C GLU A 242 -6.49 -2.53 20.11
N THR A 243 -5.58 -1.59 20.42
CA THR A 243 -4.52 -1.85 21.42
C THR A 243 -5.11 -2.21 22.79
N ARG A 244 -6.12 -1.45 23.26
CA ARG A 244 -6.77 -1.72 24.57
C ARG A 244 -7.60 -3.00 24.57
N ARG A 245 -8.17 -3.37 23.42
CA ARG A 245 -8.88 -4.65 23.26
C ARG A 245 -7.89 -5.81 23.32
N LEU A 246 -6.80 -5.73 22.57
CA LEU A 246 -5.73 -6.71 22.59
C LEU A 246 -5.11 -6.85 23.99
N GLU A 247 -4.88 -5.76 24.71
CA GLU A 247 -4.40 -5.81 26.10
C GLU A 247 -5.34 -6.55 27.06
N ARG A 248 -6.66 -6.42 26.87
CA ARG A 248 -7.64 -7.19 27.65
C ARG A 248 -7.64 -8.66 27.28
N GLU A 249 -7.61 -8.96 25.99
CA GLU A 249 -7.52 -10.34 25.50
C GLU A 249 -6.24 -11.04 26.00
N VAL A 250 -5.10 -10.33 26.03
CA VAL A 250 -3.86 -10.86 26.60
C VAL A 250 -4.03 -11.22 28.08
N LYS A 251 -4.71 -10.37 28.87
CA LYS A 251 -4.99 -10.67 30.28
C LYS A 251 -5.90 -11.88 30.44
N GLU A 252 -6.99 -11.94 29.66
CA GLU A 252 -7.91 -13.08 29.67
C GLU A 252 -7.20 -14.39 29.28
N ILE A 253 -6.33 -14.37 28.27
CA ILE A 253 -5.52 -15.54 27.88
C ILE A 253 -4.56 -15.95 29.00
N LEU A 254 -3.92 -14.99 29.68
CA LEU A 254 -3.04 -15.28 30.81
C LEU A 254 -3.80 -15.86 32.00
N ASP A 255 -5.02 -15.39 32.26
CA ASP A 255 -5.90 -15.93 33.30
C ASP A 255 -6.32 -17.37 32.96
N ASP A 256 -6.68 -17.64 31.70
CA ASP A 256 -6.97 -18.99 31.20
C ASP A 256 -5.76 -19.93 31.37
N PHE A 257 -4.55 -19.44 31.03
CA PHE A 257 -3.31 -20.21 31.20
C PHE A 257 -2.97 -20.47 32.66
N SER A 258 -3.30 -19.53 33.55
CA SER A 258 -3.10 -19.68 35.00
C SER A 258 -4.04 -20.71 35.62
N ALA A 259 -5.28 -20.81 35.10
CA ALA A 259 -6.29 -21.75 35.57
C ALA A 259 -6.02 -23.21 35.16
N ASP A 260 -5.29 -23.44 34.06
CA ASP A 260 -4.90 -24.79 33.61
C ASP A 260 -3.52 -25.18 34.16
N GLU A 261 -3.51 -26.00 35.21
CA GLU A 261 -2.27 -26.49 35.82
C GLU A 261 -1.36 -27.23 34.83
N THR A 262 -1.93 -27.96 33.87
CA THR A 262 -1.13 -28.71 32.90
C THR A 262 -0.44 -27.77 31.91
N ARG A 263 -1.12 -26.73 31.43
CA ARG A 263 -0.49 -25.68 30.61
C ARG A 263 0.50 -24.85 31.41
N LYS A 264 0.24 -24.58 32.67
CA LYS A 264 1.16 -23.84 33.54
C LYS A 264 2.49 -24.59 33.71
N ILE A 265 2.46 -25.88 34.02
CA ILE A 265 3.65 -26.75 34.11
C ILE A 265 4.30 -26.93 32.72
N ASN A 266 3.48 -27.09 31.68
CA ASN A 266 3.71 -26.78 30.27
C ASN A 266 4.76 -25.70 29.97
N LEU A 267 4.38 -24.48 30.35
CA LEU A 267 4.92 -23.24 29.79
C LEU A 267 5.91 -22.54 30.73
N LEU A 268 5.84 -22.82 32.03
CA LEU A 268 6.80 -22.34 33.04
C LEU A 268 7.82 -23.43 33.33
N LYS A 269 8.75 -23.65 32.40
CA LYS A 269 9.82 -24.65 32.57
C LYS A 269 11.20 -24.01 32.68
N GLY A 270 12.10 -24.71 33.37
CA GLY A 270 13.52 -24.38 33.39
C GLY A 270 14.14 -24.49 34.77
N LYS A 271 15.48 -24.49 34.82
CA LYS A 271 16.27 -24.75 36.04
C LYS A 271 15.85 -23.90 37.25
N ARG A 272 15.45 -22.65 37.03
CA ARG A 272 15.01 -21.74 38.10
C ARG A 272 13.64 -22.13 38.68
N VAL A 273 12.75 -22.67 37.85
CA VAL A 273 11.45 -23.20 38.28
C VAL A 273 11.67 -24.50 39.06
N ASP A 274 12.50 -25.40 38.52
CA ASP A 274 12.85 -26.66 39.19
C ASP A 274 13.45 -26.40 40.58
N LEU A 275 14.40 -25.46 40.68
CA LEU A 275 15.02 -25.09 41.96
C LEU A 275 14.01 -24.48 42.94
N ALA A 276 13.05 -23.68 42.45
CA ALA A 276 12.02 -23.07 43.27
C ALA A 276 11.03 -24.11 43.80
N GLU A 277 10.68 -25.11 42.99
CA GLU A 277 9.87 -26.25 43.43
C GLU A 277 10.59 -27.09 44.48
N GLU A 278 11.87 -27.40 44.27
CA GLU A 278 12.69 -28.11 45.26
C GLU A 278 12.78 -27.34 46.57
N LEU A 279 13.03 -26.04 46.53
CA LEU A 279 13.03 -25.17 47.72
C LEU A 279 11.68 -25.19 48.45
N LYS A 280 10.57 -25.20 47.72
CA LYS A 280 9.23 -25.29 48.31
C LYS A 280 9.02 -26.65 49.00
N ARG A 281 9.46 -27.75 48.38
CA ARG A 281 9.40 -29.09 49.00
C ARG A 281 10.25 -29.16 50.26
N VAL A 282 11.46 -28.59 50.24
CA VAL A 282 12.35 -28.54 51.41
C VAL A 282 11.71 -27.77 52.56
N ARG A 283 11.09 -26.61 52.29
CA ARG A 283 10.36 -25.86 53.32
C ARG A 283 9.19 -26.64 53.92
N GLN A 284 8.42 -27.34 53.09
CA GLN A 284 7.32 -28.18 53.58
C GLN A 284 7.82 -29.32 54.49
N VAL A 285 8.96 -29.93 54.17
CA VAL A 285 9.58 -30.93 55.04
C VAL A 285 10.04 -30.31 56.35
N GLN A 286 10.62 -29.11 56.32
CA GLN A 286 11.02 -28.37 57.53
C GLN A 286 9.82 -28.05 58.43
N GLU A 287 8.73 -27.52 57.87
CA GLU A 287 7.49 -27.24 58.61
C GLU A 287 6.93 -28.50 59.27
N LYS A 288 6.91 -29.64 58.55
CA LYS A 288 6.46 -30.92 59.12
C LYS A 288 7.37 -31.45 60.22
N LEU A 289 8.68 -31.23 60.12
CA LEU A 289 9.64 -31.61 61.16
C LEU A 289 9.49 -30.72 62.40
N GLU A 290 9.24 -29.42 62.22
CA GLU A 290 8.96 -28.50 63.32
C GLU A 290 7.65 -28.87 64.04
N GLU A 291 6.58 -29.17 63.29
CA GLU A 291 5.33 -29.70 63.84
C GLU A 291 5.57 -30.98 64.66
N PHE A 292 6.42 -31.89 64.17
CA PHE A 292 6.77 -33.13 64.87
C PHE A 292 7.59 -32.90 66.14
N ILE A 293 8.55 -31.97 66.12
CA ILE A 293 9.34 -31.60 67.31
C ILE A 293 8.44 -30.98 68.38
N VAL A 294 7.49 -30.13 67.98
CA VAL A 294 6.50 -29.54 68.90
C VAL A 294 5.61 -30.61 69.51
N ALA A 295 5.13 -31.58 68.71
CA ALA A 295 4.36 -32.71 69.20
C ALA A 295 5.16 -33.58 70.21
N LEU A 296 6.43 -33.88 69.92
CA LEU A 296 7.30 -34.64 70.84
C LEU A 296 7.57 -33.91 72.16
N ASN A 297 7.71 -32.59 72.14
CA ASN A 297 7.93 -31.79 73.35
C ASN A 297 6.65 -31.59 74.17
N THR A 298 5.47 -31.91 73.62
CA THR A 298 4.18 -31.85 74.33
C THR A 298 3.72 -33.21 74.85
N GLU A 299 4.36 -34.31 74.43
CA GLU A 299 4.11 -35.68 74.93
C GLU A 299 5.07 -36.15 76.05
N ASN A 300 6.02 -35.30 76.48
CA ASN A 300 6.84 -35.47 77.70
C ASN A 300 6.45 -34.45 78.78
#